data_AF-A0A9E6TGC7-F1
#
_entry.id   AF-A0A9E6TGC7-F1
#
_cell.length_a   1.000
_cell.length_b   1.000
_cell.length_c   1.000
_cell.angle_alpha   90.00
_cell.angle_beta   90.00
_cell.angle_gamma   90.00
#
_symmetry.space_group_name_H-M   'P 1'
#
loop_
_entity.id
_entity.type
_entity.pdbx_description
1 polymer ?
#
loop_
_entity_poly.entity_id
_entity_poly.type
_entity_poly.pdbx_seq_one_letter_code
_entity_poly.pdbx_strand_id
1 'polypeptide(L)'
;MFLYNEYSFYELGKTATGKNQKTLLAVTYCTLVTVELILKRVLSISGNHDIPAMLKNACSVKPKHQIQLTTFSRQLRNSLQSIYVQDKYGGSRPAPSESYPFIRYFRHNSDWPSPSQAEDEIFALLNDAKQIQAFLKKNF
;
A
#
# COMPACT_ATOMS: atom_id res chain seq x y z
N MET A 1 -11.49 -23.08 5.19
CA MET A 1 -10.10 -22.87 5.62
C MET A 1 -9.25 -22.82 4.36
N PHE A 2 -9.03 -21.61 3.80
CA PHE A 2 -8.22 -21.44 2.59
C PHE A 2 -6.78 -21.18 3.02
N LEU A 3 -5.93 -22.19 2.88
CA LEU A 3 -4.49 -22.06 3.03
C LEU A 3 -3.96 -21.33 1.80
N TYR A 4 -3.95 -19.99 1.84
CA TYR A 4 -3.18 -19.20 0.89
C TYR A 4 -1.70 -19.46 1.16
N ASN A 5 -1.09 -20.21 0.26
CA ASN A 5 0.31 -20.60 0.30
C ASN A 5 1.20 -19.35 0.20
N GLU A 6 1.78 -18.91 1.32
CA GLU A 6 2.62 -17.70 1.44
C GLU A 6 3.84 -17.74 0.50
N TYR A 7 4.20 -18.92 -0.02
CA TYR A 7 5.28 -19.12 -0.99
C TYR A 7 4.99 -18.62 -2.41
N SER A 8 3.72 -18.52 -2.84
CA SER A 8 3.40 -18.20 -4.25
C SER A 8 3.67 -16.75 -4.64
N PHE A 9 3.72 -15.82 -3.67
CA PHE A 9 3.93 -14.39 -3.94
C PHE A 9 5.41 -13.98 -3.88
N TYR A 10 6.25 -14.75 -3.20
CA TYR A 10 7.68 -14.44 -3.04
C TYR A 10 8.50 -14.74 -4.30
N GLU A 11 8.13 -15.79 -5.04
CA GLU A 11 8.81 -16.22 -6.28
C GLU A 11 8.49 -15.33 -7.48
N LEU A 12 7.31 -14.69 -7.50
CA LEU A 12 6.93 -13.75 -8.57
C LEU A 12 7.79 -12.48 -8.60
N GLY A 13 8.36 -12.08 -7.45
CA GLY A 13 9.14 -10.84 -7.35
C GLY A 13 10.58 -10.93 -7.87
N LYS A 14 11.13 -12.12 -8.11
CA LYS A 14 12.57 -12.30 -8.40
C LYS A 14 12.93 -12.47 -9.87
N THR A 15 11.96 -12.72 -10.76
CA THR A 15 12.24 -13.11 -12.16
C THR A 15 11.22 -12.53 -13.15
N ALA A 16 11.21 -11.22 -13.43
CA ALA A 16 10.48 -10.80 -14.64
C ALA A 16 10.89 -9.43 -15.19
N THR A 17 11.34 -9.46 -16.43
CA THR A 17 11.30 -8.38 -17.41
C THR A 17 9.85 -8.26 -17.92
N GLY A 18 9.22 -7.09 -17.75
CA GLY A 18 7.95 -6.68 -18.39
C GLY A 18 6.64 -7.35 -17.95
N LYS A 19 6.64 -8.63 -17.53
CA LYS A 19 5.46 -9.31 -16.94
C LYS A 19 5.27 -9.03 -15.45
N ASN A 20 6.24 -8.37 -14.80
CA ASN A 20 6.27 -8.16 -13.35
C ASN A 20 5.43 -6.97 -12.88
N GLN A 21 5.29 -5.92 -13.70
CA GLN A 21 4.64 -4.67 -13.30
C GLN A 21 3.21 -4.85 -12.80
N LYS A 22 2.36 -5.52 -13.59
CA LYS A 22 0.94 -5.76 -13.25
C LYS A 22 0.83 -6.62 -12.01
N THR A 23 1.73 -7.59 -11.86
CA THR A 23 1.83 -8.44 -10.68
C THR A 23 2.25 -7.62 -9.46
N LEU A 24 3.25 -6.76 -9.57
CA LEU A 24 3.76 -5.93 -8.49
C LEU A 24 2.69 -4.96 -7.98
N LEU A 25 2.02 -4.24 -8.89
CA LEU A 25 0.94 -3.32 -8.53
C LEU A 25 -0.22 -4.06 -7.85
N ALA A 26 -0.64 -5.21 -8.40
CA ALA A 26 -1.71 -6.02 -7.82
C ALA A 26 -1.35 -6.54 -6.42
N VAL A 27 -0.12 -7.04 -6.23
CA VAL A 27 0.36 -7.53 -4.93
C VAL A 27 0.41 -6.39 -3.91
N THR A 28 0.89 -5.22 -4.32
CA THR A 28 0.92 -4.01 -3.48
C THR A 28 -0.49 -3.61 -3.06
N TYR A 29 -1.41 -3.53 -4.02
CA TYR A 29 -2.80 -3.21 -3.76
C TYR A 29 -3.46 -4.20 -2.79
N CYS A 30 -3.32 -5.51 -3.04
CA CYS A 30 -3.87 -6.55 -2.17
C CYS A 30 -3.27 -6.54 -0.76
N THR A 31 -1.99 -6.19 -0.63
CA THR A 31 -1.33 -6.06 0.68
C THR A 31 -1.92 -4.88 1.46
N LEU A 32 -2.14 -3.74 0.80
CA LEU A 32 -2.80 -2.57 1.40
C LEU A 32 -4.26 -2.86 1.78
N VAL A 33 -5.02 -3.56 0.93
CA VAL A 33 -6.37 -4.05 1.27
C VAL A 33 -6.32 -4.93 2.52
N THR A 34 -5.34 -5.82 2.63
CA THR A 34 -5.20 -6.67 3.81
C THR A 34 -4.93 -5.85 5.08
N VAL A 35 -4.04 -4.86 4.99
CA VAL A 35 -3.77 -3.91 6.09
C VAL A 35 -5.03 -3.14 6.49
N GLU A 36 -5.79 -2.62 5.51
CA GLU A 36 -7.06 -1.94 5.73
C GLU A 36 -8.04 -2.84 6.49
N LEU A 37 -8.23 -4.09 6.06
CA LEU A 37 -9.17 -5.01 6.67
C LEU A 37 -8.79 -5.34 8.12
N ILE A 38 -7.50 -5.53 8.40
CA ILE A 38 -7.03 -5.74 9.78
C ILE A 38 -7.34 -4.51 10.64
N LEU A 39 -7.02 -3.31 10.17
CA LEU A 39 -7.25 -2.08 10.92
C LEU A 39 -8.74 -1.80 11.14
N LYS A 40 -9.59 -2.04 10.14
CA LYS A 40 -11.05 -1.92 10.28
C LYS A 40 -11.59 -2.83 11.36
N ARG A 41 -11.10 -4.08 11.39
CA ARG A 41 -11.46 -5.04 12.45
C ARG A 41 -11.02 -4.56 13.83
N VAL A 42 -9.79 -4.07 13.95
CA VAL A 42 -9.23 -3.55 15.22
C VAL A 42 -10.01 -2.34 15.74
N LEU A 43 -10.35 -1.41 14.85
CA LEU A 43 -11.00 -0.15 15.21
C LEU A 43 -12.53 -0.26 15.26
N SER A 44 -13.10 -1.41 14.87
CA SER A 44 -14.55 -1.61 14.74
C SER A 44 -15.22 -0.55 13.85
N ILE A 45 -14.56 -0.18 12.75
CA ILE A 45 -15.09 0.80 11.78
C ILE A 45 -15.41 0.14 10.45
N SER A 46 -16.41 0.70 9.77
CA SER A 46 -16.78 0.37 8.40
C SER A 46 -16.59 1.57 7.47
N GLY A 47 -16.22 1.33 6.22
CA GLY A 47 -15.91 2.41 5.28
C GLY A 47 -14.55 3.07 5.55
N ASN A 48 -14.13 3.99 4.66
CA ASN A 48 -12.80 4.61 4.61
C ASN A 48 -11.66 3.71 4.06
N HIS A 49 -10.73 4.33 3.33
CA HIS A 49 -9.51 3.73 2.76
C HIS A 49 -8.23 4.44 3.24
N ASP A 50 -8.34 5.37 4.19
CA ASP A 50 -7.23 6.11 4.80
C ASP A 50 -6.51 5.25 5.85
N ILE A 51 -5.65 4.36 5.36
CA ILE A 51 -4.79 3.51 6.20
C ILE A 51 -3.92 4.36 7.14
N PRO A 52 -3.27 5.46 6.70
CA PRO A 52 -2.50 6.30 7.60
C PRO A 52 -3.27 6.88 8.79
N ALA A 53 -4.50 7.34 8.59
CA ALA A 53 -5.34 7.79 9.71
C ALA A 53 -5.75 6.63 10.61
N MET A 54 -6.09 5.48 10.03
CA MET A 54 -6.40 4.27 10.81
C MET A 54 -5.22 3.83 11.69
N LEU A 55 -3.98 3.89 11.19
CA LEU A 55 -2.77 3.63 11.98
C LEU A 55 -2.63 4.59 13.16
N LYS A 56 -2.91 5.90 12.97
CA LYS A 56 -2.91 6.87 14.07
C LYS A 56 -4.00 6.58 15.09
N ASN A 57 -5.19 6.22 14.64
CA ASN A 57 -6.30 5.89 15.54
C ASN A 57 -6.01 4.62 16.34
N ALA A 58 -5.31 3.64 15.75
CA ALA A 58 -4.89 2.41 16.41
C ALA A 58 -3.91 2.66 17.59
N CYS A 59 -3.28 3.83 17.68
CA CYS A 59 -2.49 4.23 18.84
C CYS A 59 -3.31 4.26 20.14
N SER A 60 -4.61 4.60 20.07
CA SER A 60 -5.50 4.57 21.23
C SER A 60 -5.78 3.14 21.72
N VAL A 61 -5.83 2.17 20.80
CA VAL A 61 -6.07 0.75 21.09
C VAL A 61 -4.79 0.06 21.59
N LYS A 62 -3.62 0.43 21.06
CA LYS A 62 -2.31 -0.09 21.48
C LYS A 62 -1.31 1.04 21.80
N PRO A 63 -1.43 1.71 22.95
CA PRO A 63 -0.56 2.84 23.31
C PRO A 63 0.93 2.49 23.33
N LYS A 64 1.27 1.25 23.73
CA LYS A 64 2.66 0.74 23.75
C LYS A 64 3.34 0.77 22.38
N HIS A 65 2.58 0.85 21.29
CA HIS A 65 3.09 0.87 19.92
C HIS A 65 2.90 2.21 19.20
N GLN A 66 2.53 3.27 19.92
CA GLN A 66 2.21 4.58 19.34
C GLN A 66 3.32 5.12 18.43
N ILE A 67 4.59 5.01 18.84
CA ILE A 67 5.74 5.50 18.06
C ILE A 67 5.85 4.75 16.72
N GLN A 68 5.73 3.42 16.76
CA GLN A 68 5.82 2.57 15.57
C GLN A 68 4.66 2.86 14.60
N LEU A 69 3.42 2.92 15.12
CA LEU A 69 2.22 3.21 14.34
C LEU A 69 2.25 4.60 13.71
N THR A 70 2.75 5.60 14.45
CA THR A 70 2.93 6.97 13.91
C THR A 70 3.99 7.01 12.81
N THR A 71 5.09 6.27 12.99
CA THR A 71 6.13 6.13 11.96
C THR A 71 5.58 5.49 10.69
N PHE A 72 4.86 4.37 10.81
CA PHE A 72 4.21 3.71 9.68
C PHE A 72 3.19 4.60 8.98
N SER A 73 2.38 5.35 9.75
CA SER A 73 1.43 6.31 9.19
C SER A 73 2.13 7.36 8.33
N ARG A 74 3.23 7.93 8.81
CA ARG A 74 4.00 8.94 8.07
C ARG A 74 4.68 8.34 6.84
N GLN A 75 5.34 7.19 6.99
CA GLN A 75 6.01 6.50 5.87
C GLN A 75 5.02 6.20 4.75
N LEU A 76 3.89 5.60 5.08
CA LEU A 76 2.88 5.25 4.09
C LEU A 76 2.29 6.48 3.38
N ARG A 77 2.07 7.61 4.08
CA ARG A 77 1.63 8.86 3.44
C ARG A 77 2.64 9.34 2.40
N ASN A 78 3.91 9.31 2.75
CA ASN A 78 4.98 9.77 1.85
C ASN A 78 5.09 8.85 0.63
N SER A 79 5.07 7.53 0.83
CA SER A 79 5.15 6.54 -0.24
C SER A 79 3.91 6.56 -1.15
N LEU A 80 2.73 6.90 -0.62
CA LEU A 80 1.54 7.13 -1.46
C LEU A 80 1.67 8.41 -2.28
N GLN A 81 2.10 9.52 -1.66
CA GLN A 81 2.27 10.79 -2.37
C GLN A 81 3.40 10.77 -3.39
N SER A 82 4.38 9.88 -3.27
CA SER A 82 5.41 9.74 -4.30
C SER A 82 4.82 9.16 -5.59
N ILE A 83 3.72 8.41 -5.54
CA ILE A 83 3.18 7.69 -6.70
C ILE A 83 2.38 8.60 -7.63
N TYR A 84 2.76 8.70 -8.90
CA TYR A 84 2.01 9.40 -9.93
C TYR A 84 0.90 8.53 -10.51
N VAL A 85 -0.30 9.12 -10.59
CA VAL A 85 -1.51 8.48 -11.08
C VAL A 85 -2.20 9.33 -12.14
N GLN A 86 -2.98 8.63 -12.95
CA GLN A 86 -3.86 9.20 -13.95
C GLN A 86 -5.12 9.74 -13.26
N ASP A 87 -5.42 11.02 -13.44
CA ASP A 87 -6.69 11.59 -12.99
C ASP A 87 -7.83 11.34 -14.01
N LYS A 88 -9.06 11.69 -13.61
CA LYS A 88 -10.27 11.51 -14.42
C LYS A 88 -10.32 12.34 -15.70
N TYR A 89 -9.45 13.34 -15.86
CA TYR A 89 -9.39 14.23 -17.01
C TYR A 89 -8.21 13.94 -17.95
N GLY A 90 -7.43 12.89 -17.69
CA GLY A 90 -6.23 12.62 -18.49
C GLY A 90 -4.95 13.27 -17.94
N GLY A 91 -5.05 14.05 -16.86
CA GLY A 91 -3.91 14.69 -16.18
C GLY A 91 -3.07 13.74 -15.31
N SER A 92 -1.79 14.10 -15.15
CA SER A 92 -0.88 13.42 -14.22
C SER A 92 -0.87 14.14 -12.88
N ARG A 93 -1.01 13.40 -11.78
CA ARG A 93 -0.92 13.96 -10.42
C ARG A 93 -0.38 12.94 -9.42
N PRO A 94 0.17 13.40 -8.28
CA PRO A 94 0.44 12.52 -7.14
C PRO A 94 -0.83 11.84 -6.63
N ALA A 95 -0.71 10.60 -6.17
CA ALA A 95 -1.79 9.90 -5.49
C ALA A 95 -2.07 10.57 -4.13
N PRO A 96 -3.34 10.61 -3.67
CA PRO A 96 -3.65 11.11 -2.34
C PRO A 96 -2.94 10.29 -1.25
N SER A 97 -2.31 10.98 -0.30
CA SER A 97 -1.69 10.38 0.90
C SER A 97 -2.66 9.55 1.73
N GLU A 98 -3.94 9.87 1.66
CA GLU A 98 -5.02 9.37 2.49
C GLU A 98 -5.87 8.33 1.75
N SER A 99 -5.50 7.93 0.53
CA SER A 99 -6.34 7.02 -0.25
C SER A 99 -5.52 6.18 -1.23
N TYR A 100 -5.10 5.00 -0.79
CA TYR A 100 -4.38 4.06 -1.65
C TYR A 100 -5.19 3.55 -2.86
N PRO A 101 -6.54 3.53 -2.90
CA PRO A 101 -7.25 2.99 -4.06
C PRO A 101 -6.94 3.70 -5.39
N PHE A 102 -6.39 4.91 -5.35
CA PHE A 102 -5.96 5.67 -6.53
C PHE A 102 -4.75 5.05 -7.24
N ILE A 103 -3.92 4.25 -6.57
CA ILE A 103 -2.74 3.63 -7.19
C ILE A 103 -3.11 2.66 -8.33
N ARG A 104 -4.38 2.24 -8.44
CA ARG A 104 -4.90 1.48 -9.60
C ARG A 104 -4.70 2.21 -10.92
N TYR A 105 -4.59 3.54 -10.87
CA TYR A 105 -4.39 4.40 -12.01
C TYR A 105 -2.91 4.82 -12.16
N PHE A 106 -1.98 4.03 -11.65
CA PHE A 106 -0.54 4.29 -11.73
C PHE A 106 -0.07 4.61 -13.15
N ARG A 107 0.74 5.67 -13.29
CA ARG A 107 1.35 6.06 -14.57
C ARG A 107 2.76 5.49 -14.68
N HIS A 108 2.85 4.31 -15.30
CA HIS A 108 4.15 3.72 -15.61
C HIS A 108 4.80 4.38 -16.83
N ASN A 109 6.13 4.44 -16.83
CA ASN A 109 6.92 5.06 -17.89
C ASN A 109 6.80 4.36 -19.27
N SER A 110 6.37 3.10 -19.32
CA SER A 110 6.10 2.40 -20.58
C SER A 110 4.81 2.85 -21.26
N ASP A 111 3.84 3.29 -20.46
CA ASP A 111 2.47 3.53 -20.91
C ASP A 111 2.19 5.02 -21.10
N TRP A 112 2.94 5.88 -20.40
CA TRP A 112 2.69 7.30 -20.33
C TRP A 112 3.95 8.14 -20.48
N PRO A 113 3.88 9.27 -21.23
CA PRO A 113 4.92 10.28 -21.17
C PRO A 113 4.93 10.96 -19.79
N SER A 114 6.08 11.55 -19.45
CA SER A 114 6.32 12.26 -18.18
C SER A 114 5.20 13.27 -17.86
N PRO A 115 4.76 13.41 -16.58
CA PRO A 115 5.22 12.69 -15.41
C PRO A 115 4.71 11.24 -15.38
N SER A 116 5.65 10.32 -15.20
CA SER A 116 5.47 8.86 -15.14
C SER A 116 6.58 8.28 -14.25
N GLN A 117 6.39 7.08 -13.72
CA GLN A 117 7.35 6.49 -12.78
C GLN A 117 7.80 5.09 -13.15
N ALA A 118 9.00 4.76 -12.68
CA ALA A 118 9.54 3.42 -12.67
C ALA A 118 8.92 2.58 -11.54
N GLU A 119 9.15 1.27 -11.59
CA GLU A 119 8.59 0.30 -10.63
C GLU A 119 9.13 0.45 -9.19
N ASP A 120 10.28 1.10 -9.01
CA ASP A 120 10.96 1.23 -7.72
C ASP A 120 10.07 1.86 -6.64
N GLU A 121 9.23 2.83 -7.01
CA GLU A 121 8.29 3.51 -6.10
C GLU A 121 7.17 2.57 -5.63
N ILE A 122 6.66 1.73 -6.53
CA ILE A 122 5.66 0.70 -6.16
C ILE A 122 6.30 -0.38 -5.30
N PHE A 123 7.56 -0.75 -5.58
CA PHE A 123 8.30 -1.70 -4.76
C PHE A 123 8.57 -1.16 -3.35
N ALA A 124 8.92 0.12 -3.22
CA ALA A 124 9.07 0.79 -1.92
C ALA A 124 7.74 0.76 -1.14
N LEU A 125 6.62 1.14 -1.78
CA LEU A 125 5.30 1.06 -1.18
C LEU A 125 4.93 -0.37 -0.74
N LEU A 126 5.28 -1.38 -1.55
CA LEU A 126 5.06 -2.78 -1.18
C LEU A 126 5.82 -3.17 0.08
N ASN A 127 7.09 -2.75 0.20
CA ASN A 127 7.90 -3.06 1.37
C ASN A 127 7.35 -2.38 2.63
N ASP A 128 6.89 -1.14 2.53
CA ASP A 128 6.22 -0.47 3.64
C ASP A 128 4.93 -1.21 4.03
N ALA A 129 4.09 -1.56 3.05
CA ALA A 129 2.85 -2.28 3.29
C ALA A 129 3.07 -3.66 3.93
N LYS A 130 4.10 -4.40 3.50
CA LYS A 130 4.47 -5.70 4.09
C LYS A 130 4.96 -5.56 5.53
N GLN A 131 5.78 -4.55 5.83
CA GLN A 131 6.24 -4.28 7.19
C GLN A 131 5.06 -3.97 8.12
N ILE A 132 4.13 -3.12 7.66
CA ILE A 132 2.91 -2.79 8.40
C ILE A 132 2.06 -4.05 8.60
N GLN A 133 1.83 -4.82 7.54
CA GLN A 133 1.03 -6.05 7.61
C GLN A 133 1.61 -7.05 8.61
N ALA A 134 2.92 -7.32 8.54
CA ALA A 134 3.61 -8.23 9.45
C ALA A 134 3.51 -7.73 10.90
N PHE A 135 3.68 -6.43 11.12
CA PHE A 135 3.53 -5.82 12.44
C PHE A 135 2.10 -5.99 12.98
N LEU A 136 1.09 -5.70 12.18
CA LEU A 136 -0.30 -5.78 12.61
C LEU A 136 -0.70 -7.22 12.94
N LYS A 137 -0.37 -8.20 12.07
CA LYS A 137 -0.62 -9.63 12.30
C LYS A 137 -0.03 -10.16 13.61
N LYS A 138 1.10 -9.59 14.05
CA LYS A 138 1.80 -10.00 15.28
C LYS A 138 1.24 -9.36 16.55
N ASN A 139 0.69 -8.14 16.46
CA ASN A 139 0.42 -7.32 17.65
C ASN A 139 -1.08 -7.00 17.88
N PHE A 140 -1.95 -7.37 16.94
CA PHE A 140 -3.40 -7.20 16.98
C PHE A 140 -4.12 -8.51 16.66
#